data_AF-A0A9D7PR32-F1
#
_entry.id   AF-A0A9D7PR32-F1
#
_cell.length_a   1.000
_cell.length_b   1.000
_cell.length_c   1.000
_cell.angle_alpha   90.00
_cell.angle_beta   90.00
_cell.angle_gamma   90.00
#
_symmetry.space_group_name_H-M   'P 1'
#
loop_
_entity.id
_entity.type
_entity.pdbx_description
1 polymer ?
#
loop_
_entity_poly.entity_id
_entity_poly.type
_entity_poly.pdbx_seq_one_letter_code
_entity_poly.pdbx_strand_id
1 'polypeptide(L)' 'MPKWSLITSNIATTQSISVFVERNPMPLAWLPLCQRRPAAKCACPLKMAESSRVRAVVRTADGKLWRPARELGHP' A
#
# COMPACT_ATOMS: atom_id res chain seq x y z
N MET A 1 18.06 6.48 2.19
CA MET A 1 17.39 5.92 3.40
C MET A 1 15.96 5.52 3.06
N PRO A 2 15.37 4.47 3.67
CA PRO A 2 13.98 4.08 3.38
C PRO A 2 13.01 5.20 3.81
N LYS A 3 12.03 5.50 2.96
CA LYS A 3 11.01 6.52 3.24
C LYS A 3 9.81 5.86 3.90
N TRP A 4 9.39 6.38 5.04
CA TRP A 4 8.19 5.88 5.72
C TRP A 4 6.94 6.35 4.97
N SER A 5 6.14 5.40 4.53
CA SER A 5 4.83 5.66 3.94
C SER A 5 3.75 5.19 4.89
N LEU A 6 2.89 6.10 5.33
CA LEU A 6 1.72 5.79 6.12
C LEU A 6 0.52 5.59 5.20
N ILE A 7 -0.11 4.42 5.29
CA ILE A 7 -1.31 4.09 4.53
C ILE A 7 -2.44 3.86 5.53
N THR A 8 -3.53 4.58 5.33
CA THR A 8 -4.75 4.48 6.14
C THR A 8 -5.91 4.09 5.24
N SER A 9 -6.66 3.07 5.66
CA SER A 9 -7.91 2.66 5.05
C SER A 9 -9.03 2.83 6.07
N ASN A 10 -10.02 3.66 5.72
CA ASN A 10 -11.29 3.78 6.44
C ASN A 10 -12.41 2.96 5.77
N ILE A 11 -12.04 2.00 4.91
CA ILE A 11 -12.99 1.14 4.22
C ILE A 11 -13.35 -0.01 5.16
N ALA A 12 -14.65 -0.10 5.50
CA ALA A 12 -15.17 -1.18 6.31
C ALA A 12 -14.83 -2.55 5.68
N THR A 13 -14.59 -3.56 6.52
CA THR A 13 -14.27 -4.93 6.10
C THR A 13 -12.99 -5.07 5.25
N THR A 14 -12.01 -4.18 5.44
CA THR A 14 -10.67 -4.33 4.82
C THR A 14 -10.03 -5.66 5.26
N GLN A 15 -9.66 -6.50 4.28
CA GLN A 15 -8.98 -7.79 4.51
C GLN A 15 -7.48 -7.71 4.24
N SER A 16 -7.07 -6.96 3.22
CA SER A 16 -5.66 -6.82 2.91
C SER A 16 -5.37 -5.47 2.30
N ILE A 17 -4.16 -4.97 2.57
CA ILE A 17 -3.60 -3.81 1.90
C ILE A 17 -2.29 -4.28 1.26
N SER A 18 -2.13 -4.05 -0.03
CA SER A 18 -0.90 -4.37 -0.77
C SER A 18 -0.31 -3.09 -1.33
N VAL A 19 1.00 -2.95 -1.32
CA VAL A 19 1.68 -1.76 -1.84
C VAL A 19 2.58 -2.15 -2.99
N PHE A 20 2.39 -1.47 -4.12
CA PHE A 20 3.15 -1.65 -5.33
C PHE A 20 3.94 -0.39 -5.67
N VAL A 21 5.17 -0.56 -6.14
CA VAL A 21 6.05 0.50 -6.63
C VAL A 21 6.38 0.17 -8.08
N GLU A 22 5.82 0.95 -9.01
CA GLU A 22 5.77 0.57 -10.43
C GLU A 22 7.15 0.43 -11.10
N ARG A 23 8.14 1.25 -10.72
CA ARG A 23 9.48 1.19 -11.33
C ARG A 23 10.50 0.39 -10.53
N ASN A 24 10.08 -0.30 -9.47
CA ASN A 24 11.00 -1.15 -8.72
C ASN A 24 11.12 -2.52 -9.42
N PRO A 25 12.33 -3.12 -9.53
CA PRO A 25 12.50 -4.45 -10.14
C PRO A 25 11.58 -5.52 -9.51
N MET A 26 11.29 -5.38 -8.23
CA MET A 26 10.24 -6.13 -7.52
C MET A 26 9.09 -5.17 -7.18
N PRO A 27 7.97 -5.19 -7.92
CA PRO A 27 6.93 -4.18 -7.75
C PRO A 27 6.20 -4.29 -6.42
N LEU A 28 5.98 -5.51 -5.90
CA LEU A 28 5.34 -5.70 -4.60
C LEU A 28 6.31 -5.33 -3.48
N ALA A 29 6.10 -4.16 -2.88
CA ALA A 29 6.95 -3.66 -1.81
C ALA A 29 6.46 -4.08 -0.42
N TRP A 30 5.15 -4.32 -0.26
CA TRP A 30 4.60 -4.71 1.04
C TRP A 30 3.21 -5.34 0.96
N LEU A 31 2.93 -6.30 1.84
CA LEU A 31 1.65 -7.02 1.89
C LEU A 31 1.27 -7.43 3.33
N PRO A 32 0.75 -6.51 4.16
CA PRO A 32 0.20 -6.86 5.46
C PRO A 32 -1.15 -7.59 5.32
N LEU A 33 -1.26 -8.72 6.00
CA LEU A 33 -2.56 -9.36 6.27
C LEU A 33 -3.28 -8.54 7.34
N CYS A 34 -4.46 -8.02 7.02
CA CYS A 34 -5.28 -7.28 7.97
C CYS A 34 -6.44 -8.16 8.41
N GLN A 35 -6.45 -8.58 9.68
CA GLN A 35 -7.55 -9.37 10.23
C GLN A 35 -8.79 -8.49 10.41
N ARG A 36 -9.58 -8.32 9.34
CA ARG A 36 -10.93 -7.73 9.28
C ARG A 36 -11.18 -6.58 10.27
N ARG A 37 -10.29 -5.59 10.30
CA ARG A 37 -10.47 -4.42 11.17
C ARG A 37 -11.23 -3.30 10.45
N PRO A 38 -12.13 -2.58 11.15
CA PRO A 38 -12.94 -1.52 10.55
C PRO A 38 -12.10 -0.31 10.10
N ALA A 39 -10.92 -0.10 10.67
CA ALA A 39 -9.93 0.87 10.20
C ALA A 39 -8.53 0.23 10.22
N ALA A 40 -7.94 0.08 9.04
CA ALA A 40 -6.60 -0.48 8.88
C ALA A 40 -5.61 0.67 8.70
N LYS A 41 -4.69 0.84 9.66
CA LYS A 41 -3.58 1.79 9.58
C LYS A 41 -2.28 1.01 9.58
N CYS A 42 -1.45 1.30 8.59
CA CYS A 42 -0.32 0.46 8.26
C CYS A 42 0.83 1.39 7.81
N ALA A 43 1.91 1.44 8.59
CA ALA A 43 3.12 2.18 8.26
C ALA A 43 4.17 1.20 7.76
N CYS A 44 4.75 1.47 6.59
CA CYS A 44 5.77 0.61 5.99
C CYS A 44 6.97 1.42 5.51
N PRO A 45 8.20 0.94 5.77
CA PRO A 45 9.39 1.46 5.12
C PRO A 45 9.37 1.06 3.64
N LEU A 46 9.31 2.04 2.76
CA LEU A 46 9.33 1.81 1.32
C LEU A 46 10.76 1.99 0.79
N LYS A 47 11.30 0.94 0.17
CA LYS A 47 12.56 1.01 -0.59
C LYS A 47 12.22 1.25 -2.06
N MET A 48 12.63 2.40 -2.59
CA MET A 48 12.40 2.79 -3.98
C MET A 48 13.74 2.97 -4.68
N ALA A 49 13.89 2.42 -5.88
CA ALA A 49 15.08 2.61 -6.71
C ALA A 49 15.11 4.01 -7.35
N GLU A 50 13.96 4.52 -7.76
CA GLU A 50 13.79 5.83 -8.40
C GLU A 50 12.42 6.42 -8.06
N SER A 51 12.18 7.68 -8.46
CA SER A 51 10.89 8.36 -8.30
C SER A 51 9.81 7.55 -9.02
N SER A 52 8.83 7.07 -8.25
CA SER A 52 7.89 6.06 -8.74
C SER A 52 6.48 6.35 -8.28
N ARG A 53 5.53 5.89 -9.10
CA ARG A 53 4.14 5.81 -8.69
C ARG A 53 3.98 4.65 -7.72
N VAL A 54 3.48 4.96 -6.53
CA VAL A 54 3.15 3.99 -5.49
C VAL A 54 1.64 3.77 -5.49
N ARG A 55 1.24 2.51 -5.60
CA ARG A 55 -0.16 2.10 -5.65
C ARG A 55 -0.49 1.24 -4.44
N ALA A 56 -1.47 1.66 -3.65
CA ALA A 56 -2.04 0.81 -2.62
C ALA A 56 -3.26 0.09 -3.17
N VAL A 57 -3.37 -1.20 -2.89
CA VAL A 57 -4.47 -2.06 -3.31
C VAL A 57 -5.15 -2.58 -2.05
N VAL A 58 -6.40 -2.18 -1.84
CA VAL A 58 -7.20 -2.62 -0.69
C VAL A 58 -8.23 -3.63 -1.17
N ARG A 59 -8.21 -4.83 -0.59
CA ARG A 59 -9.23 -5.86 -0.82
C ARG A 59 -10.20 -5.86 0.35
N THR A 60 -11.49 -5.75 0.07
CA THR A 60 -12.55 -5.86 1.09
C THR A 60 -13.12 -7.27 1.12
N ALA A 61 -13.85 -7.60 2.18
CA ALA A 61 -14.52 -8.89 2.32
C ALA A 61 -15.61 -9.13 1.28
N ASP A 62 -16.19 -8.05 0.74
CA ASP A 62 -17.17 -8.04 -0.34
C ASP A 62 -16.56 -8.36 -1.72
N GLY A 63 -15.25 -8.59 -1.81
CA GLY A 63 -14.53 -8.83 -3.06
C GLY A 63 -14.21 -7.57 -3.86
N LYS A 64 -14.63 -6.39 -3.40
CA LYS A 64 -14.28 -5.11 -4.03
C LYS A 64 -12.80 -4.77 -3.83
N LEU A 65 -12.21 -4.19 -4.87
CA LEU A 65 -10.81 -3.81 -4.90
C LEU A 65 -10.67 -2.29 -5.11
N TRP A 66 -10.04 -1.63 -4.15
CA TRP A 66 -9.73 -0.20 -4.22
C TRP A 66 -8.26 0.01 -4.56
N ARG A 67 -7.96 0.92 -5.48
CA ARG A 67 -6.61 1.08 -6.04
C ARG A 67 -6.12 2.54 -6.07
N PRO A 68 -6.04 3.24 -4.93
CA PRO A 68 -5.45 4.58 -4.89
C PRO A 68 -3.97 4.55 -5.27
N ALA A 69 -3.51 5.58 -5.96
CA ALA A 69 -2.11 5.72 -6.35
C ALA A 69 -1.62 7.15 -6.09
N ARG A 70 -0.35 7.28 -5.70
CA ARG A 70 0.33 8.54 -5.45
C ARG A 70 1.73 8.51 -6.04
N GLU A 71 2.17 9.62 -6.62
CA GLU A 71 3.54 9.78 -7.04
C GLU A 71 4.43 10.12 -5.84
N LEU A 72 5.52 9.37 -5.66
CA LEU A 72 6.51 9.64 -4.63
C LEU A 72 7.88 9.86 -5.29
N GLY A 73 8.47 11.03 -5.03
CA GLY A 73 9.85 11.30 -5.41
C GLY A 73 10.86 10.44 -4.65
N HIS A 74 11.94 10.05 -5.33
CA HIS A 74 13.15 9.50 -4.73
C HIS A 74 13.75 10.52 -3.75
N PRO A 75 14.23 10.10 -2.56
CA PRO A 75 14.99 10.98 -1.68
C PRO A 75 16.31 11.43 -2.31
#